data_AF-A0A2T5ZVC5-F1
#
_entry.id   AF-A0A2T5ZVC5-F1
#
_cell.length_a   1.000
_cell.length_b   1.000
_cell.length_c   1.000
_cell.angle_alpha   90.00
_cell.angle_beta   90.00
_cell.angle_gamma   90.00
#
_symmetry.space_group_name_H-M   'P 1'
#
loop_
_entity.id
_entity.type
_entity.pdbx_description
1 polymer ?
#
loop_
_entity_poly.entity_id
_entity_poly.type
_entity_poly.pdbx_seq_one_letter_code
_entity_poly.pdbx_strand_id
1 'polypeptide(L)'
;MHHDTNRVSVIATDHTEDSSVGRASAAASFAIEEDMSGRLLRAQALSCRAAQWLVLIRFRSHAAAPAFSESVSHYHVLLGAASADAERLASCRTMLICVHRQLAVEELAAQAEFAVERPADPYGAEWRITGRGAVLHVIADLLSDAIRAFERGLAK
;
A
#
# COMPACT_ATOMS: atom_id res chain seq x y z
N MET A 1 42.73 -77.14 12.90
CA MET A 1 42.55 -76.47 14.20
C MET A 1 42.72 -74.98 13.95
N HIS A 2 41.67 -74.19 14.25
CA HIS A 2 41.57 -72.71 14.16
C HIS A 2 41.77 -72.10 12.77
N HIS A 3 41.08 -71.04 12.34
CA HIS A 3 39.85 -70.31 12.68
C HIS A 3 39.64 -69.43 11.43
N ASP A 4 38.41 -69.22 10.96
CA ASP A 4 37.92 -67.87 10.61
C ASP A 4 36.52 -67.92 10.01
N THR A 5 35.56 -67.64 10.88
CA THR A 5 34.20 -67.21 10.56
C THR A 5 34.23 -65.71 10.31
N ASN A 6 34.08 -65.29 9.06
CA ASN A 6 33.86 -63.87 8.75
C ASN A 6 32.35 -63.59 8.67
N ARG A 7 31.83 -62.89 9.68
CA ARG A 7 30.45 -62.42 9.79
C ARG A 7 30.48 -60.92 10.05
N VAL A 8 30.17 -60.10 9.05
CA VAL A 8 29.91 -58.65 9.19
C VAL A 8 28.79 -58.32 8.20
N SER A 9 27.54 -58.34 8.65
CA SER A 9 26.75 -57.18 9.12
C SER A 9 26.53 -56.12 8.03
N VAL A 10 25.44 -56.30 7.28
CA VAL A 10 24.82 -55.26 6.45
C VAL A 10 24.27 -54.18 7.39
N ILE A 11 24.92 -53.03 7.43
CA ILE A 11 24.34 -51.83 8.03
C ILE A 11 23.46 -51.19 6.96
N ALA A 12 22.15 -51.40 7.08
CA ALA A 12 21.17 -50.53 6.44
C ALA A 12 21.19 -49.21 7.22
N THR A 13 21.87 -48.20 6.70
CA THR A 13 21.68 -46.82 7.15
C THR A 13 20.33 -46.35 6.63
N ASP A 14 19.36 -46.35 7.54
CA ASP A 14 18.07 -45.71 7.38
C ASP A 14 18.30 -44.19 7.29
N HIS A 15 18.27 -43.65 6.07
CA HIS A 15 18.26 -42.20 5.82
C HIS A 15 16.82 -41.69 5.97
N THR A 16 16.39 -41.49 7.21
CA THR A 16 15.15 -40.82 7.56
C THR A 16 15.40 -39.57 8.40
N GLU A 17 16.35 -38.72 8.00
CA GLU A 17 16.46 -37.36 8.56
C GLU A 17 16.90 -36.40 7.46
N ASP A 18 15.91 -35.83 6.76
CA ASP A 18 16.06 -34.51 6.10
C ASP A 18 14.74 -33.96 5.53
N SER A 19 13.64 -34.72 5.57
CA SER A 19 12.36 -34.27 5.03
C SER A 19 11.55 -33.33 5.93
N SER A 20 11.87 -33.22 7.24
CA SER A 20 11.11 -32.38 8.18
C SER A 20 11.52 -30.90 8.11
N VAL A 21 12.82 -30.62 7.97
CA VAL A 21 13.36 -29.25 7.86
C VAL A 21 12.93 -28.60 6.55
N GLY A 22 12.97 -29.33 5.43
CA GLY A 22 12.50 -28.83 4.13
C GLY A 22 10.99 -28.51 4.11
N ARG A 23 10.17 -29.27 4.86
CA ARG A 23 8.71 -29.08 4.90
C ARG A 23 8.30 -27.89 5.77
N ALA A 24 8.99 -27.67 6.90
CA ALA A 24 8.79 -26.50 7.75
C ALA A 24 9.26 -25.21 7.06
N SER A 25 10.39 -25.28 6.35
CA SER A 25 10.91 -24.17 5.54
C SER A 25 9.95 -23.81 4.40
N ALA A 26 9.47 -24.79 3.64
CA ALA A 26 8.51 -24.56 2.55
C ALA A 26 7.16 -24.01 3.05
N ALA A 27 6.64 -24.50 4.19
CA ALA A 27 5.42 -23.99 4.78
C ALA A 27 5.56 -22.53 5.27
N ALA A 28 6.72 -22.17 5.83
CA ALA A 28 7.02 -20.80 6.22
C ALA A 28 7.14 -19.87 4.99
N SER A 29 7.82 -20.31 3.93
CA SER A 29 7.91 -19.56 2.67
C SER A 29 6.54 -19.33 2.04
N PHE A 30 5.69 -20.37 2.00
CA PHE A 30 4.33 -20.25 1.46
C PHE A 30 3.45 -19.28 2.26
N ALA A 31 3.52 -19.33 3.60
CA ALA A 31 2.79 -18.41 4.46
C ALA A 31 3.27 -16.95 4.31
N ILE A 32 4.57 -16.73 4.10
CA ILE A 32 5.15 -15.40 3.83
C ILE A 32 4.67 -14.91 2.46
N GLU A 33 4.71 -15.74 1.43
CA GLU A 33 4.22 -15.39 0.09
C GLU A 33 2.72 -15.04 0.09
N GLU A 34 1.91 -15.78 0.83
CA GLU A 34 0.47 -15.54 0.98
C GLU A 34 0.18 -14.20 1.71
N ASP A 35 0.88 -13.92 2.81
CA ASP A 35 0.76 -12.64 3.53
C ASP A 35 1.22 -11.45 2.66
N MET A 36 2.31 -11.61 1.92
CA MET A 36 2.82 -10.58 1.01
C MET A 36 1.86 -10.31 -0.15
N SER A 37 1.30 -11.36 -0.75
CA SER A 37 0.24 -11.27 -1.76
C SER A 37 -0.97 -10.52 -1.21
N GLY A 38 -1.40 -10.83 0.03
CA GLY A 38 -2.49 -10.13 0.70
C GLY A 38 -2.22 -8.63 0.90
N ARG A 39 -0.99 -8.26 1.28
CA ARG A 39 -0.58 -6.85 1.42
C ARG A 39 -0.60 -6.10 0.09
N LEU A 40 -0.11 -6.72 -0.98
CA LEU A 40 -0.11 -6.12 -2.32
C LEU A 40 -1.53 -5.92 -2.85
N LEU A 41 -2.41 -6.91 -2.70
CA LEU A 41 -3.84 -6.78 -3.06
C LEU A 41 -4.52 -5.64 -2.28
N ARG A 42 -4.23 -5.51 -0.98
CA ARG A 42 -4.73 -4.39 -0.16
C ARG A 42 -4.19 -3.05 -0.67
N ALA A 43 -2.91 -2.97 -0.99
CA ALA A 43 -2.28 -1.75 -1.51
C ALA A 43 -2.91 -1.32 -2.84
N GLN A 44 -3.13 -2.27 -3.75
CA GLN A 44 -3.83 -2.06 -5.01
C GLN A 44 -5.25 -1.52 -4.78
N ALA A 45 -6.04 -2.14 -3.89
CA ALA A 45 -7.39 -1.70 -3.58
C ALA A 45 -7.43 -0.26 -3.02
N LEU A 46 -6.50 0.09 -2.13
CA LEU A 46 -6.37 1.44 -1.60
C LEU A 46 -5.99 2.45 -2.69
N SER A 47 -5.02 2.12 -3.55
CA SER A 47 -4.62 2.98 -4.67
C SER A 47 -5.77 3.22 -5.66
N CYS A 48 -6.54 2.17 -5.98
CA CYS A 48 -7.74 2.27 -6.81
C CYS A 48 -8.79 3.17 -6.17
N ARG A 49 -9.04 3.02 -4.86
CA ARG A 49 -10.00 3.85 -4.13
C ARG A 49 -9.60 5.31 -4.11
N ALA A 50 -8.31 5.61 -3.90
CA ALA A 50 -7.79 6.97 -3.99
C ALA A 50 -8.01 7.57 -5.38
N ALA A 51 -7.74 6.83 -6.46
CA ALA A 51 -7.98 7.27 -7.83
C ALA A 51 -9.47 7.55 -8.10
N GLN A 52 -10.39 6.71 -7.62
CA GLN A 52 -11.83 6.95 -7.74
C GLN A 52 -12.24 8.28 -7.09
N TRP A 53 -11.72 8.57 -5.91
CA TRP A 53 -11.99 9.85 -5.24
C TRP A 53 -11.39 11.04 -5.99
N LEU A 54 -10.16 10.92 -6.51
CA LEU A 54 -9.51 11.96 -7.31
C LEU A 54 -10.33 12.31 -8.56
N VAL A 55 -10.91 11.31 -9.22
CA VAL A 55 -11.83 11.51 -10.35
C VAL A 55 -13.11 12.22 -9.89
N LEU A 56 -13.72 11.75 -8.80
CA LEU A 56 -14.98 12.28 -8.29
C LEU A 56 -14.89 13.78 -7.97
N ILE A 57 -13.79 14.22 -7.34
CA ILE A 57 -13.59 15.63 -6.99
C ILE A 57 -13.02 16.47 -8.14
N ARG A 58 -12.85 15.86 -9.34
CA ARG A 58 -12.19 16.46 -10.50
C ARG A 58 -10.84 17.08 -10.11
N PHE A 59 -10.03 16.28 -9.42
CA PHE A 59 -8.77 16.73 -8.84
C PHE A 59 -7.87 17.39 -9.89
N ARG A 60 -7.17 18.46 -9.50
CA ARG A 60 -6.13 19.12 -10.29
C ARG A 60 -4.92 19.35 -9.38
N SER A 61 -3.72 19.07 -9.86
CA SER A 61 -2.50 19.29 -9.07
C SER A 61 -2.21 20.78 -8.82
N HIS A 62 -2.69 21.65 -9.71
CA HIS A 62 -2.72 23.10 -9.58
C HIS A 62 -3.84 23.69 -10.47
N ALA A 63 -4.14 24.98 -10.32
CA ALA A 63 -5.28 25.62 -11.00
C ALA A 63 -5.31 25.42 -12.54
N ALA A 64 -4.15 25.54 -13.19
CA ALA A 64 -3.97 25.36 -14.63
C ALA A 64 -3.77 23.91 -15.10
N ALA A 65 -3.70 22.92 -14.20
CA ALA A 65 -3.49 21.53 -14.57
C ALA A 65 -4.76 20.93 -15.19
N PRO A 66 -4.63 19.96 -16.12
CA PRO A 66 -5.78 19.15 -16.52
C PRO A 66 -6.37 18.43 -15.31
N ALA A 67 -7.68 18.20 -15.35
CA ALA A 67 -8.34 17.38 -14.33
C ALA A 67 -7.88 15.92 -14.45
N PHE A 68 -7.68 15.30 -13.29
CA PHE A 68 -7.40 13.88 -13.18
C PHE A 68 -8.53 13.08 -13.84
N SER A 69 -8.19 12.29 -14.85
CA SER A 69 -9.13 11.65 -15.75
C SER A 69 -8.45 10.50 -16.48
N GLU A 70 -9.23 9.75 -17.26
CA GLU A 70 -8.76 8.71 -18.18
C GLU A 70 -7.69 9.18 -19.16
N SER A 71 -7.53 10.49 -19.39
CA SER A 71 -6.46 11.01 -20.26
C SER A 71 -5.09 11.13 -19.58
N VAL A 72 -5.00 10.92 -18.26
CA VAL A 72 -3.78 11.14 -17.46
C VAL A 72 -3.10 9.80 -17.16
N SER A 73 -1.79 9.72 -17.35
CA SER A 73 -1.02 8.48 -17.13
C SER A 73 -1.22 7.87 -15.73
N HIS A 74 -1.20 8.70 -14.67
CA HIS A 74 -1.41 8.24 -13.30
C HIS A 74 -2.81 7.67 -13.04
N TYR A 75 -3.83 8.03 -13.82
CA TYR A 75 -5.15 7.40 -13.74
C TYR A 75 -5.05 5.92 -14.09
N HIS A 76 -4.42 5.61 -15.23
CA HIS A 76 -4.27 4.23 -15.67
C HIS A 76 -3.36 3.43 -14.73
N VAL A 77 -2.30 4.04 -14.21
CA VAL A 77 -1.40 3.33 -13.29
C VAL A 77 -2.11 2.99 -11.97
N LEU A 78 -2.89 3.92 -11.40
CA LEU A 78 -3.57 3.67 -10.13
C LEU A 78 -4.77 2.73 -10.24
N LEU A 79 -5.48 2.70 -11.37
CA LEU A 79 -6.66 1.85 -11.56
C LEU A 79 -6.37 0.55 -12.33
N GLY A 80 -5.34 0.51 -13.16
CA GLY A 80 -5.14 -0.52 -14.17
C GLY A 80 -4.57 -1.82 -13.63
N ALA A 81 -5.33 -2.91 -13.67
CA ALA A 81 -4.91 -4.25 -13.23
C ALA A 81 -3.60 -4.75 -13.89
N ALA A 82 -3.19 -4.17 -15.02
CA ALA A 82 -1.96 -4.51 -15.74
C ALA A 82 -0.70 -3.77 -15.25
N SER A 83 -0.82 -2.75 -14.39
CA SER A 83 0.34 -1.99 -13.90
C SER A 83 1.09 -2.75 -12.81
N ALA A 84 2.42 -2.73 -12.90
CA ALA A 84 3.29 -3.34 -11.91
C ALA A 84 3.20 -2.61 -10.55
N ASP A 85 3.32 -3.35 -9.45
CA ASP A 85 3.19 -2.80 -8.10
C ASP A 85 4.23 -1.70 -7.80
N ALA A 86 5.43 -1.80 -8.36
CA ALA A 86 6.45 -0.76 -8.22
C ALA A 86 6.04 0.56 -8.91
N GLU A 87 5.38 0.49 -10.07
CA GLU A 87 4.86 1.67 -10.79
C GLU A 87 3.68 2.30 -10.04
N ARG A 88 2.81 1.46 -9.47
CA ARG A 88 1.71 1.89 -8.60
C ARG A 88 2.24 2.63 -7.37
N LEU A 89 3.25 2.08 -6.70
CA LEU A 89 3.91 2.73 -5.57
C LEU A 89 4.48 4.10 -5.96
N ALA A 90 5.22 4.19 -7.07
CA ALA A 90 5.75 5.45 -7.56
C ALA A 90 4.65 6.47 -7.87
N SER A 91 3.56 6.03 -8.50
CA SER A 91 2.40 6.90 -8.78
C SER A 91 1.68 7.35 -7.51
N CYS A 92 1.53 6.47 -6.52
CA CYS A 92 0.94 6.85 -5.22
C CYS A 92 1.75 7.95 -4.54
N ARG A 93 3.09 7.83 -4.53
CA ARG A 93 3.99 8.86 -3.96
C ARG A 93 3.85 10.20 -4.69
N THR A 94 3.88 10.19 -6.03
CA THR A 94 3.70 11.40 -6.83
C THR A 94 2.35 12.07 -6.56
N MET A 95 1.27 11.29 -6.54
CA MET A 95 -0.06 11.82 -6.28
C MET A 95 -0.22 12.35 -4.85
N LEU A 96 0.38 11.70 -3.85
CA LEU A 96 0.35 12.18 -2.47
C LEU A 96 0.99 13.57 -2.35
N ILE A 97 2.11 13.80 -3.04
CA ILE A 97 2.75 15.13 -3.10
C ILE A 97 1.79 16.16 -3.71
N CYS A 98 1.11 15.82 -4.81
CA CYS A 98 0.13 16.72 -5.42
C CYS A 98 -1.07 17.01 -4.50
N VAL A 99 -1.57 15.99 -3.80
CA VAL A 99 -2.69 16.12 -2.85
C VAL A 99 -2.30 17.01 -1.67
N HIS A 100 -1.11 16.82 -1.08
CA HIS A 100 -0.62 17.68 0.00
C HIS A 100 -0.46 19.15 -0.44
N ARG A 101 -0.03 19.41 -1.67
CA ARG A 101 0.02 20.79 -2.20
C ARG A 101 -1.36 21.43 -2.28
N GLN A 102 -2.38 20.67 -2.68
CA GLN A 102 -3.76 21.18 -2.71
C GLN A 102 -4.36 21.30 -1.31
N LEU A 103 -4.02 20.41 -0.37
CA LEU A 103 -4.42 20.55 1.03
C LEU A 103 -3.96 21.88 1.62
N ALA A 104 -2.71 22.27 1.41
CA ALA A 104 -2.20 23.56 1.89
C ALA A 104 -2.99 24.76 1.32
N VAL A 105 -3.51 24.66 0.09
CA VAL A 105 -4.37 25.70 -0.51
C VAL A 105 -5.73 25.72 0.18
N GLU A 106 -6.33 24.56 0.44
CA GLU A 106 -7.61 24.46 1.15
C GLU A 106 -7.50 24.89 2.63
N GLU A 107 -6.38 24.63 3.30
CA GLU A 107 -6.10 25.10 4.65
C GLU A 107 -6.07 26.63 4.71
N LEU A 108 -5.41 27.28 3.75
CA LEU A 108 -5.38 28.74 3.66
C LEU A 108 -6.79 29.31 3.37
N ALA A 109 -7.55 28.66 2.48
CA ALA A 109 -8.93 29.05 2.20
C ALA A 109 -9.82 28.92 3.45
N ALA A 110 -9.69 27.80 4.19
CA ALA A 110 -10.40 27.57 5.43
C ALA A 110 -10.05 28.61 6.49
N GLN A 111 -8.78 28.97 6.64
CA GLN A 111 -8.36 30.04 7.56
C GLN A 111 -9.06 31.36 7.24
N ALA A 112 -9.18 31.73 5.96
CA ALA A 112 -9.88 32.93 5.55
C ALA A 112 -11.40 32.86 5.82
N GLU A 113 -12.02 31.70 5.58
CA GLU A 113 -13.46 31.47 5.80
C GLU A 113 -13.81 31.47 7.30
N PHE A 114 -13.04 30.75 8.11
CA PHE A 114 -13.28 30.59 9.54
C PHE A 114 -12.69 31.71 10.42
N ALA A 115 -12.03 32.70 9.83
CA ALA A 115 -11.61 33.91 10.54
C ALA A 115 -12.80 34.81 10.89
N VAL A 116 -13.92 34.69 10.17
CA VAL A 116 -14.95 35.73 10.19
C VAL A 116 -15.94 35.59 11.34
N GLU A 117 -16.55 34.44 11.63
CA GLU A 117 -17.56 34.40 12.72
C GLU A 117 -18.01 32.96 13.00
N ARG A 118 -17.45 32.32 14.03
CA ARG A 118 -18.12 31.19 14.68
C ARG A 118 -17.73 31.12 16.15
N PRO A 119 -18.68 30.92 17.07
CA PRO A 119 -18.35 30.45 18.40
C PRO A 119 -17.51 29.17 18.24
N ALA A 120 -16.29 29.19 18.80
CA ALA A 120 -15.43 28.02 18.78
C ALA A 120 -16.17 26.84 19.40
N ASP A 121 -16.09 25.67 18.77
CA ASP A 121 -16.58 24.44 19.37
C ASP A 121 -15.96 24.29 20.77
N PRO A 122 -16.76 24.23 21.86
CA PRO A 122 -16.24 24.14 23.22
C PRO A 122 -15.42 22.87 23.45
N TYR A 123 -15.55 21.87 22.58
CA TYR A 123 -14.77 20.62 22.64
C TYR A 123 -13.56 20.61 21.70
N GLY A 124 -13.42 21.60 20.82
CA GLY A 124 -12.32 21.69 19.85
C GLY A 124 -12.26 20.52 18.85
N ALA A 125 -13.37 19.80 18.65
CA ALA A 125 -13.46 18.67 17.73
C ALA A 125 -13.88 19.09 16.31
N GLU A 126 -14.30 20.34 16.12
CA GLU A 126 -14.71 20.85 14.82
C GLU A 126 -13.57 20.82 13.80
N TRP A 127 -13.88 20.31 12.62
CA TRP A 127 -12.97 20.36 11.48
C TRP A 127 -13.00 21.77 10.89
N ARG A 128 -11.93 22.54 11.11
CA ARG A 128 -11.73 23.86 10.52
C ARG A 128 -11.04 23.77 9.15
N ILE A 129 -11.65 22.99 8.26
CA ILE A 129 -11.22 22.83 6.87
C ILE A 129 -12.42 22.94 5.93
N THR A 130 -12.18 23.28 4.67
CA THR A 130 -13.22 23.24 3.64
C THR A 130 -13.69 21.80 3.41
N GLY A 131 -14.92 21.62 2.91
CA GLY A 131 -15.41 20.28 2.54
C GLY A 131 -14.54 19.58 1.50
N ARG A 132 -13.91 20.35 0.59
CA ARG A 132 -12.95 19.82 -0.38
C ARG A 132 -11.66 19.37 0.29
N GLY A 133 -11.14 20.16 1.22
CA GLY A 133 -9.96 19.79 2.03
C GLY A 133 -10.20 18.52 2.86
N ALA A 134 -11.39 18.35 3.43
CA ALA A 134 -11.74 17.13 4.15
C ALA A 134 -11.64 15.87 3.26
N VAL A 135 -12.12 15.96 2.01
CA VAL A 135 -11.97 14.86 1.05
C VAL A 135 -10.51 14.62 0.67
N LEU A 136 -9.72 15.68 0.52
CA LEU A 136 -8.28 15.55 0.24
C LEU A 136 -7.52 14.85 1.37
N HIS A 137 -7.89 15.03 2.65
CA HIS A 137 -7.32 14.27 3.76
C HIS A 137 -7.60 12.77 3.62
N VAL A 138 -8.85 12.39 3.33
CA VAL A 138 -9.21 10.98 3.11
C VAL A 138 -8.39 10.38 1.96
N ILE A 139 -8.19 11.13 0.87
CA ILE A 139 -7.36 10.68 -0.26
C ILE A 139 -5.89 10.53 0.18
N ALA A 140 -5.35 11.47 0.96
CA ALA A 140 -4.00 11.41 1.47
C ALA A 140 -3.77 10.19 2.36
N ASP A 141 -4.74 9.85 3.21
CA ASP A 141 -4.69 8.65 4.07
C ASP A 141 -4.70 7.37 3.21
N LEU A 142 -5.61 7.28 2.24
CA LEU A 142 -5.67 6.13 1.31
C LEU A 142 -4.35 5.93 0.56
N LEU A 143 -3.75 7.02 0.05
CA LEU A 143 -2.46 6.97 -0.64
C LEU A 143 -1.32 6.59 0.31
N SER A 144 -1.31 7.13 1.53
CA SER A 144 -0.29 6.83 2.54
C SER A 144 -0.34 5.37 2.97
N ASP A 145 -1.54 4.82 3.19
CA ASP A 145 -1.73 3.42 3.54
C ASP A 145 -1.40 2.50 2.36
N ALA A 146 -1.74 2.88 1.13
CA ALA A 146 -1.32 2.15 -0.07
C ALA A 146 0.21 2.11 -0.18
N ILE A 147 0.90 3.24 0.01
CA ILE A 147 2.36 3.32 -0.02
C ILE A 147 2.97 2.39 1.01
N ARG A 148 2.53 2.45 2.27
CA ARG A 148 3.04 1.58 3.36
C ARG A 148 2.82 0.10 3.05
N ALA A 149 1.65 -0.25 2.49
CA ALA A 149 1.35 -1.62 2.13
C ALA A 149 2.21 -2.11 0.96
N PHE A 150 2.41 -1.29 -0.08
CA PHE A 150 3.34 -1.60 -1.17
C PHE A 150 4.78 -1.73 -0.69
N GLU A 151 5.27 -0.80 0.13
CA GLU A 151 6.64 -0.86 0.66
C GLU A 151 6.88 -2.13 1.47
N ARG A 152 5.92 -2.53 2.31
CA ARG A 152 6.00 -3.77 3.09
C ARG A 152 5.83 -5.02 2.23
N GLY A 153 5.05 -4.96 1.15
CA GLY A 153 4.83 -6.08 0.22
C GLY A 153 5.93 -6.24 -0.82
N LEU A 154 6.76 -5.21 -1.04
CA LEU A 154 7.90 -5.21 -1.97
C LEU A 154 9.25 -5.32 -1.26
N ALA A 155 9.29 -5.17 0.07
CA ALA A 155 10.48 -5.43 0.86
C ALA A 155 10.84 -6.91 0.77
N LYS A 156 12.09 -7.19 0.37
CA LYS A 156 12.67 -8.53 0.28
C LYS A 156 13.14 -9.02 1.64
#